data_AF-A0A455AQZ3-F1
#
_entry.id   AF-A0A455AQZ3-F1
#
_cell.length_a   1.000
_cell.length_b   1.000
_cell.length_c   1.000
_cell.angle_alpha   90.00
_cell.angle_beta   90.00
_cell.angle_gamma   90.00
#
_symmetry.space_group_name_H-M   'P 1'
#
loop_
_entity.id
_entity.type
_entity.pdbx_description
1 polymer ?
#
loop_
_entity_poly.entity_id
_entity_poly.type
_entity_poly.pdbx_seq_one_letter_code
_entity_poly.pdbx_strand_id
1 'polypeptide(L)' 'MALGIIRECAPVLEALNVLVNKPDLGQPLRLELADQLTQDPELFNRRAREFTLQFGVDRPS' A
#
# COMPACT_ATOMS: atom_id res chain seq x y z
N MET A 1 28.30 -12.23 7.11
CA MET A 1 27.75 -11.26 6.11
C MET A 1 26.23 -11.08 6.20
N ALA A 2 25.45 -12.05 6.69
CA ALA A 2 23.98 -11.93 6.78
C ALA A 2 23.45 -10.88 7.79
N LEU A 3 24.21 -10.54 8.85
CA LEU A 3 23.79 -9.54 9.84
C LEU A 3 23.82 -8.09 9.35
N GLY A 4 24.54 -7.78 8.26
CA GLY A 4 24.59 -6.42 7.70
C GLY A 4 23.34 -6.07 6.89
N ILE A 5 22.85 -7.02 6.09
CA ILE A 5 21.71 -6.84 5.17
C ILE A 5 20.40 -6.56 5.95
N ILE A 6 20.19 -7.22 7.10
CA ILE A 6 18.94 -7.06 7.88
C ILE A 6 18.80 -5.64 8.46
N ARG A 7 19.91 -4.95 8.80
CA ARG A 7 19.84 -3.59 9.38
C ARG A 7 19.51 -2.51 8.36
N GLU A 8 19.84 -2.72 7.08
CA GLU A 8 19.60 -1.73 6.02
C GLU A 8 18.18 -1.83 5.43
N CYS A 9 17.54 -3.00 5.50
CA CYS A 9 16.20 -3.20 4.96
C CYS A 9 15.08 -2.65 5.87
N ALA A 10 15.28 -2.59 7.19
CA ALA A 10 14.20 -2.21 8.12
C ALA A 10 13.60 -0.82 7.83
N PRO A 11 14.39 0.25 7.61
CA PRO A 11 13.83 1.57 7.27
C PRO A 11 13.06 1.56 5.94
N VAL A 12 13.50 0.75 4.98
CA VAL A 12 12.83 0.60 3.68
C VAL A 12 11.46 -0.07 3.84
N LEU A 13 11.39 -1.14 4.63
CA LEU A 13 10.15 -1.84 4.92
C LEU A 13 9.18 -0.97 5.73
N GLU A 14 9.68 -0.20 6.68
CA GLU A 14 8.88 0.77 7.43
C GLU A 14 8.30 1.86 6.52
N ALA A 15 9.14 2.46 5.66
CA ALA A 15 8.68 3.48 4.71
C ALA A 15 7.64 2.92 3.73
N LEU A 16 7.84 1.69 3.23
CA LEU A 16 6.87 1.02 2.38
C LEU A 16 5.55 0.77 3.12
N ASN A 17 5.62 0.28 4.37
CA ASN A 17 4.43 0.04 5.18
C ASN A 17 3.63 1.33 5.40
N VAL A 18 4.29 2.48 5.60
CA VAL A 18 3.62 3.78 5.69
C VAL A 18 2.87 4.10 4.41
N LEU A 19 3.50 3.94 3.24
CA LEU A 19 2.88 4.28 1.94
C LEU A 19 1.72 3.35 1.55
N VAL A 20 1.78 2.07 1.93
CA VAL A 20 0.67 1.13 1.70
C VAL A 20 -0.54 1.51 2.55
N ASN A 21 -0.33 1.92 3.81
CA ASN A 21 -1.42 2.33 4.71
C ASN A 21 -1.92 3.76 4.44
N LYS A 22 -1.05 4.64 3.95
CA LYS A 22 -1.36 6.03 3.62
C LYS A 22 -0.78 6.38 2.25
N PRO A 23 -1.57 6.21 1.17
CA PRO A 23 -1.13 6.55 -0.17
C PRO A 23 -0.73 8.02 -0.30
N ASP A 24 0.38 8.29 -0.99
CA ASP A 24 0.77 9.65 -1.38
C ASP A 24 0.07 10.04 -2.70
N LEU A 25 -0.88 10.96 -2.60
CA LEU A 25 -1.65 11.47 -3.73
C LEU A 25 -0.87 12.51 -4.56
N GLY A 26 0.23 13.06 -4.03
CA GLY A 26 1.06 14.04 -4.74
C GLY A 26 2.01 13.41 -5.77
N GLN A 27 2.37 12.14 -5.59
CA GLN A 27 3.25 11.39 -6.50
C GLN A 27 2.70 9.97 -6.77
N PRO A 28 1.49 9.84 -7.34
CA PRO A 28 0.88 8.54 -7.53
C PRO A 28 1.50 7.81 -8.74
N LEU A 29 1.69 6.50 -8.59
CA LEU A 29 2.04 5.64 -9.74
C LEU A 29 0.82 5.38 -10.64
N ARG A 30 -0.39 5.48 -10.10
CA ARG A 30 -1.66 5.24 -10.80
C ARG A 30 -2.59 6.45 -10.62
N LEU A 31 -2.51 7.39 -11.57
CA LEU A 31 -3.26 8.65 -11.54
C LEU A 31 -4.77 8.43 -11.36
N GLU A 32 -5.37 7.53 -12.15
CA GLU A 32 -6.81 7.24 -12.08
C GLU A 32 -7.28 6.79 -10.69
N LEU A 33 -6.45 6.01 -9.98
CA LEU A 33 -6.77 5.55 -8.63
C LEU A 33 -6.61 6.67 -7.59
N ALA A 34 -5.62 7.55 -7.77
CA ALA A 34 -5.43 8.71 -6.92
C ALA A 34 -6.57 9.73 -7.09
N ASP A 35 -7.01 9.95 -8.33
CA ASP A 35 -8.19 10.78 -8.63
C ASP A 35 -9.43 10.17 -8.00
N GLN A 36 -9.65 8.86 -8.15
CA GLN A 36 -10.79 8.19 -7.54
C GLN A 36 -10.76 8.27 -6.00
N LEU A 37 -9.60 8.06 -5.37
CA LEU A 37 -9.48 8.20 -3.91
C LEU A 37 -9.72 9.64 -3.44
N THR A 38 -9.39 10.64 -4.27
CA THR A 38 -9.64 12.06 -3.97
C THR A 38 -11.11 12.42 -4.12
N GLN A 39 -11.78 11.88 -5.15
CA GLN A 39 -13.16 12.22 -5.50
C GLN A 39 -14.20 11.40 -4.73
N ASP A 40 -13.98 10.08 -4.60
CA ASP A 40 -14.89 9.13 -3.95
C ASP A 40 -14.11 8.06 -3.16
N PRO A 41 -13.69 8.38 -1.92
CA PRO A 41 -12.99 7.45 -1.04
C PRO A 41 -13.80 6.18 -0.73
N GLU A 42 -15.13 6.26 -0.67
CA GLU A 42 -15.97 5.11 -0.33
C GLU A 42 -15.95 4.07 -1.46
N LEU A 43 -16.10 4.52 -2.71
CA LEU A 43 -16.00 3.66 -3.88
C LEU A 43 -14.59 3.08 -4.03
N PHE A 44 -13.55 3.88 -3.77
CA PHE A 44 -12.17 3.39 -3.75
C PHE A 44 -12.00 2.26 -2.74
N ASN A 45 -12.41 2.48 -1.49
CA ASN A 45 -12.26 1.50 -0.41
C ASN A 45 -13.05 0.22 -0.70
N ARG A 46 -14.24 0.30 -1.28
CA ARG A 46 -15.04 -0.87 -1.68
C ARG A 46 -14.31 -1.71 -2.72
N ARG A 47 -13.83 -1.09 -3.80
CA ARG A 47 -13.07 -1.78 -4.86
C ARG A 47 -11.75 -2.35 -4.35
N ALA A 48 -11.03 -1.60 -3.53
CA ALA A 48 -9.79 -2.05 -2.91
C ALA A 48 -10.03 -3.28 -2.00
N ARG A 49 -11.15 -3.30 -1.27
CA ARG A 49 -11.55 -4.47 -0.47
C ARG A 49 -11.86 -5.68 -1.35
N GLU A 50 -12.67 -5.52 -2.39
CA GLU A 50 -12.99 -6.60 -3.33
C GLU A 50 -11.73 -7.17 -3.98
N PHE A 51 -10.82 -6.29 -4.41
CA PHE A 51 -9.52 -6.70 -4.98
C PHE A 51 -8.65 -7.43 -3.97
N THR A 52 -8.57 -6.94 -2.73
CA THR A 52 -7.81 -7.60 -1.65
C THR A 52 -8.38 -8.98 -1.33
N LEU A 53 -9.71 -9.15 -1.33
CA LEU A 53 -10.33 -10.46 -1.09
C LEU A 53 -10.11 -11.44 -2.25
N GLN A 54 -9.95 -10.95 -3.48
CA GLN A 54 -9.75 -11.80 -4.65
C GLN A 54 -8.28 -12.21 -4.86
N PHE A 55 -7.34 -11.31 -4.54
CA PHE A 55 -5.92 -11.46 -4.90
C PHE A 55 -4.96 -11.32 -3.73
N GLY A 56 -5.42 -10.86 -2.57
CA GLY A 56 -4.60 -10.72 -1.37
C GLY A 56 -4.27 -12.08 -0.76
N VAL A 57 -3.12 -12.15 -0.10
CA VAL A 57 -2.76 -13.29 0.74
C VAL A 57 -3.54 -13.19 2.05
N ASP A 58 -3.98 -14.33 2.58
CA ASP A 58 -4.63 -14.39 3.89
C ASP A 58 -3.76 -13.73 4.95
N ARG A 59 -4.40 -12.90 5.78
CA ARG A 59 -3.72 -12.24 6.89
C ARG A 59 -3.26 -13.31 7.88
N PRO A 60 -1.96 -13.34 8.28
CA PRO A 60 -1.50 -14.23 9.33
C PRO A 60 -2.29 -13.99 10.63
N SER A 61 -2.74 -15.09 11.25
CA SER A 61 -3.44 -15.10 12.54
C SER A 61 -2.52 -14.72 13.69
#